data_AF-A0A059AQU2-F1
#
_entry.id   AF-A0A059AQU2-F1
#
_cell.length_a   1.000
_cell.length_b   1.000
_cell.length_c   1.000
_cell.angle_alpha   90.00
_cell.angle_beta   90.00
_cell.angle_gamma   90.00
#
_symmetry.space_group_name_H-M   'P 1'
#
loop_
_entity.id
_entity.type
_entity.pdbx_description
1 polymer ?
#
loop_
_entity_poly.entity_id
_entity_poly.type
_entity_poly.pdbx_seq_one_letter_code
_entity_poly.pdbx_strand_id
1 'polypeptide(L)'
;MDYRSESTETLRNKCAACFRQFNRKEHLVEHMKISHHSRHEPMCGICKKHCRSFESLREHLIGPLPKQECKNIFSILGCRFCLTILDNSNSRRAHEGRCQFSGVNAGLLARLANLGIHDKLSIDTGRTRGPQVVALACKMVGGGSDGSLDLCARVCIIDEYENIIFHTYVKPTIPVTNYRYIFNCASSRETSN
;
A
#
# COMPACT_ATOMS: atom_id res chain seq x y z
N MET A 1 11.30 -15.79 -55.51
CA MET A 1 10.39 -16.54 -54.63
C MET A 1 10.77 -16.16 -53.21
N ASP A 2 10.19 -15.08 -52.71
CA ASP A 2 10.52 -14.53 -51.39
C ASP A 2 9.52 -15.10 -50.38
N TYR A 3 9.98 -16.08 -49.62
CA TYR A 3 9.24 -16.69 -48.52
C TYR A 3 9.14 -15.67 -47.39
N ARG A 4 7.99 -14.99 -47.32
CA ARG A 4 7.58 -14.13 -46.21
C ARG A 4 7.57 -14.97 -44.93
N SER A 5 8.52 -14.70 -44.03
CA SER A 5 8.55 -15.24 -42.68
C SER A 5 7.32 -14.70 -41.93
N GLU A 6 6.30 -15.53 -41.84
CA GLU A 6 5.09 -15.28 -41.07
C GLU A 6 5.48 -15.35 -39.59
N SER A 7 5.62 -14.17 -38.98
CA SER A 7 5.88 -14.03 -37.56
C SER A 7 4.72 -14.67 -36.79
N THR A 8 4.91 -15.92 -36.39
CA THR A 8 4.04 -16.58 -35.42
C THR A 8 3.96 -15.67 -34.20
N GLU A 9 2.79 -15.04 -34.00
CA GLU A 9 2.44 -14.44 -32.73
C GLU A 9 2.41 -15.56 -31.70
N THR A 10 3.59 -15.87 -31.15
CA THR A 10 3.70 -16.71 -29.97
C THR A 10 2.82 -16.08 -28.93
N LEU A 11 1.73 -16.75 -28.58
CA LEU A 11 0.77 -16.33 -27.56
C LEU A 11 1.55 -16.22 -26.24
N ARG A 12 2.18 -15.07 -25.98
CA ARG A 12 3.12 -14.91 -24.87
C ARG A 12 2.33 -15.12 -23.59
N ASN A 13 2.79 -16.07 -22.78
CA ASN A 13 2.16 -16.42 -21.51
C ASN A 13 2.33 -15.23 -20.56
N LYS A 14 1.31 -14.38 -20.45
CA LYS A 14 1.35 -13.14 -19.66
C LYS A 14 0.52 -13.27 -18.40
N CYS A 15 1.04 -12.75 -17.29
CA CYS A 15 0.27 -12.61 -16.07
C CYS A 15 -0.78 -11.49 -16.23
N ALA A 16 -2.04 -11.76 -15.89
CA ALA A 16 -3.11 -10.75 -15.98
C ALA A 16 -2.99 -9.63 -14.92
N ALA A 17 -2.39 -9.91 -13.76
CA ALA A 17 -2.29 -8.96 -12.67
C ALA A 17 -1.06 -8.04 -12.76
N CYS A 18 0.14 -8.60 -13.02
CA CYS A 18 1.38 -7.85 -13.09
C CYS A 18 1.91 -7.65 -14.53
N PHE A 19 1.26 -8.23 -15.54
CA PHE A 19 1.64 -8.12 -16.96
C PHE A 19 3.06 -8.60 -17.30
N ARG A 20 3.70 -9.36 -16.41
CA ARG A 20 4.97 -10.02 -16.70
C ARG A 20 4.75 -11.09 -17.77
N GLN A 21 5.63 -11.11 -18.77
CA GLN A 21 5.60 -12.07 -19.86
C GLN A 21 6.55 -13.21 -19.58
N PHE A 22 6.13 -14.42 -19.93
CA PHE A 22 6.90 -15.65 -19.78
C PHE A 22 6.97 -16.36 -21.12
N ASN A 23 8.15 -16.91 -21.43
CA ASN A 23 8.38 -17.64 -22.67
C ASN A 23 7.63 -18.98 -22.67
N ARG A 24 7.41 -19.59 -21.50
CA ARG A 24 6.71 -20.88 -21.35
C ARG A 24 5.55 -20.76 -20.36
N LYS A 25 4.49 -21.54 -20.58
CA LYS A 25 3.27 -21.54 -19.75
C LYS A 25 3.56 -22.03 -18.33
N GLU A 26 4.44 -23.01 -18.18
CA GLU A 26 4.86 -23.55 -16.87
C GLU A 26 5.42 -22.46 -15.94
N HIS A 27 6.24 -21.54 -16.44
CA HIS A 27 6.77 -20.43 -15.64
C HIS A 27 5.69 -19.42 -15.24
N LEU A 28 4.67 -19.20 -16.10
CA LEU A 28 3.53 -18.38 -15.73
C LEU A 28 2.73 -19.02 -14.59
N VAL A 29 2.48 -20.33 -14.69
CA VAL A 29 1.76 -21.08 -13.65
C VAL A 29 2.51 -21.04 -12.33
N GLU A 30 3.83 -21.26 -12.36
CA GLU A 30 4.67 -21.19 -11.15
C GLU A 30 4.70 -19.78 -10.56
N HIS A 31 4.82 -18.76 -11.41
CA HIS A 31 4.71 -17.36 -10.98
C HIS A 31 3.35 -17.10 -10.29
N MET A 32 2.24 -17.58 -10.85
CA MET A 32 0.91 -17.44 -10.23
C MET A 32 0.77 -18.16 -8.88
N LYS A 33 1.44 -19.31 -8.71
CA LYS A 33 1.47 -20.05 -7.45
C LYS A 33 2.27 -19.33 -6.37
N ILE A 34 3.39 -18.70 -6.71
CA ILE A 34 4.26 -18.10 -5.70
C ILE A 34 3.83 -16.66 -5.36
N SER A 35 3.50 -15.87 -6.39
CA SER A 35 3.38 -14.42 -6.21
C SER A 35 2.03 -13.93 -5.70
N HIS A 36 1.01 -14.81 -5.62
CA HIS A 36 -0.32 -14.55 -5.05
C HIS A 36 -0.72 -13.07 -4.98
N HIS A 37 -1.09 -12.50 -6.13
CA HIS A 37 -1.50 -11.10 -6.21
C HIS A 37 -2.68 -10.82 -5.27
N SER A 38 -2.44 -9.98 -4.27
CA SER A 38 -3.44 -9.58 -3.29
C SER A 38 -4.14 -8.30 -3.74
N ARG A 39 -5.42 -8.13 -3.36
CA ARG A 39 -6.13 -6.86 -3.55
C ARG A 39 -5.49 -5.69 -2.78
N HIS A 40 -4.64 -6.01 -1.81
CA HIS A 40 -3.87 -5.03 -1.04
C HIS A 40 -2.56 -4.61 -1.73
N GLU A 41 -2.17 -5.26 -2.83
CA GLU A 41 -1.03 -4.83 -3.62
C GLU A 41 -1.34 -3.48 -4.30
N PRO A 42 -0.39 -2.52 -4.29
CA PRO A 42 -0.60 -1.24 -4.94
C PRO A 42 -0.77 -1.43 -6.44
N MET A 43 -1.82 -0.80 -6.98
CA MET A 43 -2.18 -0.89 -8.39
C MET A 43 -2.01 0.47 -9.07
N CYS A 44 -1.47 0.46 -10.29
CA CYS A 44 -1.44 1.66 -11.13
C CYS A 44 -2.86 2.08 -11.53
N GLY A 45 -3.25 3.32 -11.21
CA GLY A 45 -4.58 3.85 -11.54
C GLY A 45 -4.88 3.91 -13.03
N ILE A 46 -3.84 3.96 -13.88
CA ILE A 46 -3.91 4.10 -15.33
C ILE A 46 -3.98 2.73 -16.02
N CYS A 47 -2.93 1.92 -15.89
CA CYS A 47 -2.84 0.62 -16.58
C CYS A 47 -3.35 -0.57 -15.77
N LYS A 48 -3.82 -0.34 -14.53
CA LYS A 48 -4.32 -1.36 -13.59
C LYS A 48 -3.34 -2.50 -13.27
N LYS A 49 -2.05 -2.28 -13.55
CA LYS A 49 -0.96 -3.20 -13.19
C LYS A 49 -0.79 -3.24 -11.68
N HIS A 50 -0.80 -4.45 -11.10
CA HIS A 50 -0.36 -4.67 -9.73
C HIS A 50 1.16 -4.54 -9.65
N CYS A 51 1.60 -3.83 -8.62
CA CYS A 51 2.99 -3.66 -8.24
C CYS A 51 3.21 -4.37 -6.91
N ARG A 52 4.34 -5.07 -6.79
CA ARG A 52 4.72 -5.78 -5.55
C ARG A 52 4.89 -4.87 -4.33
N SER A 53 5.11 -3.58 -4.55
CA SER A 53 5.30 -2.59 -3.50
C SER A 53 4.95 -1.19 -4.01
N PHE A 54 4.73 -0.26 -3.08
CA PHE A 54 4.43 1.14 -3.39
C PHE A 54 5.62 1.80 -4.09
N GLU A 55 6.84 1.40 -3.76
CA GLU A 55 8.05 1.86 -4.45
C GLU A 55 8.08 1.40 -5.91
N SER A 56 7.74 0.13 -6.19
CA SER A 56 7.63 -0.35 -7.57
C SER A 56 6.52 0.35 -8.35
N LEU A 57 5.47 0.85 -7.68
CA LEU A 57 4.46 1.71 -8.32
C LEU A 57 5.02 3.11 -8.60
N ARG A 58 5.79 3.70 -7.68
CA ARG A 58 6.47 4.98 -7.87
C ARG A 58 7.43 4.93 -9.06
N GLU A 59 8.27 3.90 -9.13
CA GLU A 59 9.19 3.67 -10.26
C GLU A 59 8.45 3.50 -11.59
N HIS A 60 7.30 2.82 -11.58
CA HIS A 60 6.48 2.63 -12.77
C HIS A 60 5.93 3.95 -13.36
N LEU A 61 5.72 4.96 -12.52
CA LEU A 61 5.10 6.24 -12.89
C LEU A 61 6.14 7.36 -13.12
N ILE A 62 7.17 7.43 -12.27
CA ILE A 62 8.14 8.55 -12.21
C ILE A 62 9.59 8.06 -12.38
N GLY A 63 9.84 6.75 -12.27
CA GLY A 63 11.19 6.17 -12.27
C GLY A 63 11.91 6.21 -13.61
N PRO A 64 13.07 5.54 -13.72
CA PRO A 64 13.94 5.61 -14.89
C PRO A 64 13.37 4.90 -16.13
N LEU A 65 12.51 3.89 -15.96
CA LEU A 65 11.90 3.11 -17.05
C LEU A 65 10.37 3.00 -16.89
N PRO A 66 9.63 4.12 -16.94
CA PRO A 66 8.18 4.07 -16.81
C PRO A 66 7.55 3.65 -18.14
N LYS A 67 6.36 3.05 -18.10
CA LYS A 67 5.56 2.93 -19.33
C LYS A 67 5.22 4.35 -19.80
N GLN A 68 5.61 4.70 -21.02
CA GLN A 68 5.49 6.08 -21.52
C GLN A 68 4.06 6.62 -21.39
N GLU A 69 3.05 5.82 -21.74
CA GLU A 69 1.64 6.14 -21.56
C GLU A 69 1.29 6.49 -20.10
N CYS A 70 1.74 5.65 -19.16
CA CYS A 70 1.50 5.89 -17.74
C CYS A 70 2.22 7.16 -17.25
N LYS A 71 3.46 7.39 -17.69
CA LYS A 71 4.23 8.59 -17.36
C LYS A 71 3.52 9.86 -17.84
N ASN A 72 3.06 9.87 -19.08
CA ASN A 72 2.42 11.02 -19.72
C ASN A 72 1.10 11.39 -19.04
N ILE A 73 0.26 10.40 -18.73
CA ILE A 73 -1.01 10.64 -18.04
C ILE A 73 -0.74 11.07 -16.59
N PHE A 74 0.22 10.42 -15.91
CA PHE A 74 0.58 10.74 -14.54
C PHE A 74 1.15 12.14 -14.38
N SER A 75 1.92 12.65 -15.35
CA SER A 75 2.47 14.01 -15.25
C SER A 75 1.39 15.10 -15.26
N ILE A 76 0.24 14.83 -15.90
CA ILE A 76 -0.87 15.79 -16.03
C ILE A 76 -1.88 15.66 -14.89
N LEU A 77 -2.20 14.42 -14.50
CA LEU A 77 -3.32 14.09 -13.60
C LEU A 77 -2.87 13.48 -12.26
N GLY A 78 -1.61 13.04 -12.15
CA GLY A 78 -1.10 12.33 -10.98
C GLY A 78 -0.58 13.23 -9.87
N CYS A 79 -0.81 12.85 -8.63
CA CYS A 79 -0.15 13.47 -7.49
C CYS A 79 1.18 12.79 -7.19
N ARG A 80 2.30 13.52 -7.28
CA ARG A 80 3.65 12.99 -7.02
C ARG A 80 3.89 12.48 -5.59
N PHE A 81 3.05 12.89 -4.64
CA PHE A 81 3.21 12.54 -3.22
C PHE A 81 2.51 11.20 -2.89
N CYS A 82 1.20 11.11 -3.16
CA CYS A 82 0.40 9.92 -2.84
C CYS A 82 0.19 8.96 -4.03
N LEU A 83 0.68 9.31 -5.22
CA LEU A 83 0.57 8.53 -6.46
C LEU A 83 -0.87 8.32 -6.96
N THR A 84 -1.87 9.03 -6.41
CA THR A 84 -3.25 8.96 -6.90
C THR A 84 -3.39 9.66 -8.25
N ILE A 85 -4.24 9.11 -9.12
CA ILE A 85 -4.64 9.73 -10.38
C ILE A 85 -5.95 10.48 -10.14
N LEU A 86 -6.00 11.74 -10.52
CA LEU A 86 -7.17 12.59 -10.35
C LEU A 86 -7.90 12.76 -11.69
N ASP A 87 -9.18 13.11 -11.64
CA ASP A 87 -10.02 13.17 -12.85
C ASP A 87 -9.60 14.28 -13.83
N ASN A 88 -9.02 15.38 -13.33
CA ASN A 88 -8.61 16.52 -14.15
C ASN A 88 -7.47 17.33 -13.48
N SER A 89 -6.88 18.27 -14.22
CA SER A 89 -5.77 19.09 -13.73
C SER A 89 -6.17 20.05 -12.60
N ASN A 90 -7.43 20.52 -12.56
CA ASN A 90 -7.90 21.40 -11.49
C ASN A 90 -8.05 20.64 -10.18
N SER A 91 -8.62 19.42 -10.21
CA SER A 91 -8.71 18.55 -9.04
C SER A 91 -7.32 18.11 -8.56
N ARG A 92 -6.38 17.83 -9.48
CA ARG A 92 -4.97 17.59 -9.13
C ARG A 92 -4.34 18.78 -8.39
N ARG A 93 -4.49 20.00 -8.89
CA ARG A 93 -3.95 21.22 -8.24
C ARG A 93 -4.57 21.46 -6.87
N ALA A 94 -5.89 21.34 -6.76
CA ALA A 94 -6.60 21.49 -5.49
C ALA A 94 -6.27 20.38 -4.48
N HIS A 95 -5.95 19.18 -4.98
CA HIS A 95 -5.46 18.07 -4.17
C HIS A 95 -4.02 18.32 -3.71
N GLU A 96 -3.12 18.80 -4.58
CA GLU A 96 -1.70 18.98 -4.24
C GLU A 96 -1.50 19.89 -3.02
N GLY A 97 -2.29 20.96 -2.89
CA GLY A 97 -2.28 21.85 -1.72
C GLY A 97 -2.85 21.24 -0.43
N ARG A 98 -3.65 20.18 -0.52
CA ARG A 98 -4.29 19.48 0.62
C ARG A 98 -3.78 18.05 0.83
N CYS A 99 -2.79 17.63 0.03
CA CYS A 99 -2.32 16.27 0.04
C CYS A 99 -1.59 16.00 1.37
N GLN A 100 -2.11 15.04 2.14
CA GLN A 100 -1.54 14.67 3.44
C GLN A 100 -0.12 14.09 3.34
N PHE A 101 0.29 13.63 2.14
CA PHE A 101 1.62 13.09 1.86
C PHE A 101 2.58 14.15 1.32
N SER A 102 2.10 15.37 1.02
CA SER A 102 2.94 16.50 0.69
C SER A 102 3.53 17.01 2.01
N GLY A 103 4.76 16.57 2.34
CA GLY A 103 5.44 16.88 3.61
C GLY A 103 5.52 18.36 3.98
N VAL A 104 5.17 19.26 3.05
CA VAL A 104 5.03 20.70 3.25
C VAL A 104 3.93 21.05 4.26
N ASN A 105 2.78 20.37 4.26
CA ASN A 105 1.71 20.65 5.24
C ASN A 105 2.01 20.07 6.62
N ALA A 106 2.66 18.90 6.69
CA ALA A 106 3.08 18.30 7.96
C ALA A 106 4.14 19.17 8.68
N GLY A 107 5.14 19.68 7.94
CA GLY A 107 6.19 20.52 8.50
C GLY A 107 5.74 21.94 8.85
N LEU A 108 4.88 22.56 8.04
CA LEU A 108 4.43 23.94 8.26
C LEU A 108 3.38 24.03 9.37
N LEU A 109 2.46 23.07 9.48
CA LEU A 109 1.56 22.94 10.63
C LEU A 109 2.32 22.63 11.92
N ALA A 110 3.34 21.75 11.88
CA ALA A 110 4.17 21.48 13.05
C ALA A 110 4.98 22.72 13.50
N ARG A 111 5.50 23.50 12.56
CA ARG A 111 6.23 24.76 12.88
C ARG A 111 5.31 25.86 13.40
N LEU A 112 4.11 26.00 12.85
CA LEU A 112 3.12 26.98 13.33
C LEU A 112 2.56 26.58 14.70
N ALA A 113 2.34 25.28 14.95
CA ALA A 113 1.98 24.76 16.26
C ALA A 113 3.08 25.04 17.31
N ASN A 114 4.36 24.92 16.94
CA ASN A 114 5.49 25.24 17.82
C ASN A 114 5.67 26.75 18.07
N LEU A 115 5.04 27.62 17.28
CA LEU A 115 5.08 29.09 17.44
C LEU A 115 3.83 29.64 18.17
N GLY A 116 2.89 28.79 18.58
CA GLY A 116 1.71 29.19 19.35
C GLY A 116 0.69 30.05 18.59
N ILE A 117 0.80 30.16 17.27
CA ILE A 117 -0.12 30.94 16.43
C ILE A 117 -1.34 30.08 16.10
N HIS A 118 -2.30 30.03 17.04
CA HIS A 118 -3.62 29.44 16.81
C HIS A 118 -4.49 30.43 16.04
N ASP A 119 -4.55 30.32 14.71
CA ASP A 119 -5.53 31.11 13.97
C ASP A 119 -6.93 30.52 14.13
N LYS A 120 -7.86 31.40 14.47
CA LYS A 120 -9.20 31.13 14.96
C LYS A 120 -10.15 30.96 13.78
N LEU A 121 -9.87 30.02 12.87
CA LEU A 121 -10.80 29.64 11.81
C LEU A 121 -11.50 28.32 12.17
N SER A 122 -12.62 28.49 12.86
CA SER A 122 -13.57 27.45 13.28
C SER A 122 -14.04 26.58 12.12
N ILE A 123 -13.63 25.31 12.12
CA ILE A 123 -14.46 24.17 11.71
C ILE A 123 -14.28 23.09 12.78
N ASP A 124 -15.39 22.77 13.46
CA ASP A 124 -15.50 21.82 14.56
C ASP A 124 -15.10 20.38 14.20
N THR A 125 -13.81 20.07 14.24
CA THR A 125 -13.36 18.68 14.42
C THR A 125 -12.12 18.68 15.30
N GLY A 126 -12.28 18.09 16.49
CA GLY A 126 -11.38 18.25 17.63
C GLY A 126 -9.91 17.94 17.34
N ARG A 127 -9.07 18.81 17.92
CA ARG A 127 -7.62 18.71 18.09
C ARG A 127 -6.81 18.80 16.80
N THR A 128 -6.31 20.01 16.53
CA THR A 128 -5.08 20.25 15.76
C THR A 128 -3.89 19.57 16.46
N ARG A 129 -3.79 18.25 16.33
CA ARG A 129 -2.66 17.47 16.83
C ARG A 129 -1.48 17.69 15.87
N GLY A 130 -0.32 18.01 16.43
CA GLY A 130 0.96 17.86 15.74
C GLY A 130 1.17 16.42 15.24
N PRO A 131 2.36 16.06 14.70
CA PRO A 131 2.60 14.71 14.22
C PRO A 131 2.26 13.69 15.32
N GLN A 132 1.18 12.93 15.11
CA GLN A 132 0.71 11.89 16.03
C GLN A 132 1.66 10.71 15.89
N VAL A 133 2.40 10.41 16.95
CA VAL A 133 3.17 9.18 17.02
C VAL A 133 2.19 8.04 17.25
N VAL A 134 2.35 6.99 16.45
CA VAL A 134 1.55 5.78 16.58
C VAL A 134 2.47 4.57 16.61
N ALA A 135 2.10 3.56 17.37
CA ALA A 135 2.76 2.26 17.34
C ALA A 135 1.84 1.23 16.66
N LEU A 136 2.41 0.44 15.75
CA LEU A 136 1.72 -0.67 15.08
C LEU A 136 2.23 -1.99 15.65
N ALA A 137 1.30 -2.84 16.09
CA ALA A 137 1.59 -4.20 16.52
C ALA A 137 0.78 -5.21 15.72
N CYS A 138 1.38 -6.38 15.44
CA CYS A 138 0.71 -7.49 14.79
C CYS A 138 0.83 -8.77 15.63
N LYS A 139 -0.27 -9.54 15.72
CA LYS A 139 -0.23 -10.91 16.26
C LYS A 139 -0.10 -11.88 15.10
N MET A 140 0.92 -12.71 15.16
CA MET A 140 1.21 -13.72 14.17
C MET A 140 0.77 -15.10 14.65
N VAL A 141 0.27 -15.93 13.75
CA VAL A 141 -0.05 -17.35 13.93
C VAL A 141 0.73 -18.16 12.90
N GLY A 142 0.92 -19.45 13.16
CA GLY A 142 1.57 -20.38 12.26
C GLY A 142 0.61 -20.99 11.23
N GLY A 143 1.04 -21.04 9.98
CA GLY A 143 0.41 -21.79 8.91
C GLY A 143 1.39 -22.70 8.17
N GLY A 144 0.90 -23.33 7.11
CA GLY A 144 1.67 -24.35 6.38
C GLY A 144 1.56 -25.73 7.03
N SER A 145 2.03 -26.77 6.33
CA SER A 145 1.95 -28.17 6.77
C SER A 145 2.67 -28.44 8.09
N ASP A 146 3.65 -27.61 8.43
CA ASP A 146 4.51 -27.70 9.61
C ASP A 146 4.27 -26.54 10.63
N GLY A 147 3.39 -25.58 10.31
CA GLY A 147 3.10 -24.43 11.17
C GLY A 147 4.23 -23.39 11.25
N SER A 148 5.27 -23.51 10.41
CA SER A 148 6.44 -22.61 10.43
C SER A 148 6.16 -21.26 9.78
N LEU A 149 5.16 -21.15 8.92
CA LEU A 149 4.89 -19.92 8.18
C LEU A 149 4.16 -18.89 9.05
N ASP A 150 4.71 -17.67 9.12
CA ASP A 150 4.11 -16.57 9.87
C ASP A 150 2.93 -15.95 9.10
N LEU A 151 1.74 -16.04 9.69
CA LEU A 151 0.51 -15.44 9.17
C LEU A 151 0.02 -14.37 10.14
N CYS A 152 -0.25 -13.17 9.65
CA CYS A 152 -0.87 -12.14 10.48
C CYS A 152 -2.33 -12.49 10.75
N ALA A 153 -2.72 -12.52 12.04
CA ALA A 153 -4.09 -12.78 12.48
C ALA A 153 -4.78 -11.53 13.08
N ARG A 154 -3.99 -10.57 13.59
CA ARG A 154 -4.51 -9.33 14.20
C ARG A 154 -3.53 -8.19 13.98
N VAL A 155 -4.08 -7.00 13.73
CA VAL A 155 -3.31 -5.74 13.66
C VAL A 155 -3.94 -4.74 14.62
N CYS A 156 -3.10 -4.00 15.35
CA CYS A 156 -3.48 -2.93 16.25
C CYS A 156 -2.60 -1.70 16.01
N ILE A 157 -3.22 -0.52 16.06
CA ILE A 157 -2.52 0.77 16.08
C ILE A 157 -2.92 1.46 17.38
N ILE A 158 -1.94 1.91 18.15
CA ILE A 158 -2.13 2.67 19.39
C ILE A 158 -1.49 4.05 19.28
N ASP A 159 -2.02 5.01 20.02
CA ASP A 159 -1.40 6.33 20.19
C ASP A 159 -0.31 6.31 21.29
N GLU A 160 0.33 7.46 21.50
CA GLU A 160 1.35 7.69 22.53
C GLU A 160 0.86 7.50 23.98
N TYR A 161 -0.45 7.44 24.19
CA TYR A 161 -1.09 7.21 25.50
C TYR A 161 -1.66 5.79 25.60
N GLU A 162 -1.25 4.88 24.71
CA GLU A 162 -1.71 3.49 24.64
C GLU A 162 -3.20 3.33 24.30
N ASN A 163 -3.87 4.39 23.82
CA ASN A 163 -5.25 4.26 23.35
C ASN A 163 -5.27 3.54 22.00
N ILE A 164 -6.17 2.56 21.87
CA ILE A 164 -6.38 1.85 20.62
C ILE A 164 -7.05 2.79 19.61
N ILE A 165 -6.28 3.18 18.58
CA ILE A 165 -6.79 3.96 17.44
C ILE A 165 -7.51 3.02 16.46
N PHE A 166 -6.94 1.84 16.23
CA PHE A 166 -7.46 0.88 15.28
C PHE A 166 -7.16 -0.54 15.74
N HIS A 167 -8.16 -1.42 15.67
CA HIS A 167 -7.96 -2.86 15.84
C HIS A 167 -8.77 -3.62 14.79
N THR A 168 -8.17 -4.66 14.21
CA THR A 168 -8.90 -5.58 13.33
C THR A 168 -8.29 -6.97 13.37
N TYR A 169 -9.11 -7.96 13.07
CA TYR A 169 -8.66 -9.30 12.74
C TYR A 169 -8.41 -9.40 11.24
N VAL A 170 -7.43 -10.23 10.88
CA VAL A 170 -7.06 -10.53 9.50
C VAL A 170 -7.40 -11.99 9.26
N LYS A 171 -8.18 -12.27 8.21
CA LYS A 171 -8.44 -13.65 7.76
C LYS A 171 -7.21 -14.14 7.00
N PRO A 172 -6.48 -15.16 7.49
CA PRO A 172 -5.29 -15.65 6.79
C PRO A 172 -5.67 -16.31 5.45
N THR A 173 -4.77 -16.22 4.48
CA THR A 173 -4.96 -16.75 3.12
C THR A 173 -4.89 -18.28 3.06
N ILE A 174 -4.23 -18.90 4.04
CA ILE A 174 -4.14 -20.34 4.22
C ILE A 174 -4.63 -20.74 5.62
N PRO A 175 -5.06 -22.00 5.83
CA PRO A 175 -5.49 -22.46 7.15
C PRO A 175 -4.42 -22.27 8.22
N VAL A 176 -4.86 -21.85 9.40
CA VAL A 176 -4.01 -21.75 10.59
C VAL A 176 -3.79 -23.15 11.14
N THR A 177 -2.54 -23.58 11.24
CA THR A 177 -2.15 -24.90 11.76
C THR A 177 -1.52 -24.81 13.14
N ASN A 178 -1.06 -23.63 13.56
CA ASN A 178 -0.51 -23.40 14.89
C ASN A 178 -0.92 -22.00 15.40
N TYR A 179 -1.68 -21.92 16.49
CA TYR A 179 -2.15 -20.63 17.03
C TYR A 179 -1.08 -19.85 17.82
N ARG A 180 0.10 -20.45 18.03
CA ARG A 180 1.24 -19.87 18.77
C ARG A 180 0.77 -19.21 20.07
N TYR A 181 0.36 -20.03 21.03
CA TYR A 181 -0.01 -19.65 22.40
C TYR A 181 1.17 -19.13 23.25
N ILE A 182 2.18 -18.54 22.61
CA ILE A 182 3.25 -17.86 23.34
C ILE A 182 2.68 -16.49 23.72
N PHE A 183 2.50 -16.31 25.03
CA PHE A 183 2.13 -15.06 25.67
C PHE A 183 3.05 -13.92 25.22
N ASN A 184 2.51 -12.70 25.28
CA ASN A 184 3.16 -11.38 25.17
C ASN A 184 2.92 -10.63 23.86
N CYS A 185 2.01 -9.66 23.91
CA CYS A 185 2.41 -8.29 24.22
C CYS A 185 1.20 -7.55 24.82
N ALA A 186 1.43 -6.85 25.93
CA ALA A 186 0.47 -6.20 26.84
C ALA A 186 -0.48 -7.15 27.60
N SER A 187 -0.05 -7.54 28.80
CA SER A 187 -0.99 -7.82 29.90
C SER A 187 -1.89 -6.59 30.04
N SER A 188 -3.10 -6.69 29.52
CA SER A 188 -4.22 -5.89 30.01
C SER A 188 -4.30 -6.18 31.50
N ARG A 189 -4.07 -5.16 32.32
CA ARG A 189 -4.32 -5.19 33.77
C ARG A 189 -5.61 -5.95 34.02
N GLU A 190 -5.49 -7.10 34.68
CA GLU A 190 -6.60 -7.76 35.34
C GLU A 190 -7.06 -6.81 36.44
N THR A 191 -8.05 -5.97 36.15
CA THR A 191 -8.88 -5.40 37.21
C THR A 191 -9.87 -6.47 37.62
N SER A 192 -9.46 -7.32 38.55
CA SER A 192 -10.38 -8.10 39.38
C SER A 192 -10.54 -7.37 40.70
N ASN A 193 -11.78 -6.98 41.00
CA ASN A 193 -12.24 -6.58 42.33
C ASN A 193 -12.00 -7.69 43.36
#